data_AF-A0A182EXK2-F1
#
_entry.id   AF-A0A182EXK2-F1
#
_cell.length_a   1.000
_cell.length_b   1.000
_cell.length_c   1.000
_cell.angle_alpha   90.00
_cell.angle_beta   90.00
_cell.angle_gamma   90.00
#
_symmetry.space_group_name_H-M   'P 1'
#
loop_
_entity.id
_entity.type
_entity.pdbx_description
1 polymer ?
#
loop_
_entity_poly.entity_id
_entity_poly.type
_entity_poly.pdbx_seq_one_letter_code
_entity_poly.pdbx_strand_id
1 'polypeptide(L)'
;MLNQLGAMETDMRNANAAMAGELAPLARQKAQKVIDDGRQIEHIDQRVSRFVTDIQNKLKQVEDLASERMDESKELIKDQLYRFEKWLTETEQLFAINGRLGSSLDDTIKFHKVHNDMFIEIMNKGLELNDLWSRIHELSVTDRQRLEEFKQRYESLKELVYKLIAANIRGETESVFVVRVIPRSLKPSTIE
;
A
#
# COMPACT_ATOMS: atom_id res chain seq x y z
N MET A 1 -0.66 32.88 17.28
CA MET A 1 -1.34 31.58 17.09
C MET A 1 -1.97 31.44 15.71
N LEU A 2 -2.88 32.33 15.29
CA LEU A 2 -3.53 32.25 13.98
C LEU A 2 -2.55 32.09 12.79
N ASN A 3 -1.46 32.86 12.75
CA ASN A 3 -0.43 32.71 11.70
C ASN A 3 0.24 31.32 11.71
N GLN A 4 0.44 30.71 12.88
CA GLN A 4 1.03 29.37 13.00
C GLN A 4 0.05 28.31 12.51
N LEU A 5 -1.24 28.43 12.84
CA LEU A 5 -2.27 27.54 12.30
C LEU A 5 -2.44 27.72 10.79
N GLY A 6 -2.29 28.93 10.25
CA GLY A 6 -2.29 29.17 8.80
C GLY A 6 -1.08 28.53 8.08
N ALA A 7 0.09 28.54 8.71
CA ALA A 7 1.25 27.80 8.20
C ALA A 7 0.99 26.28 8.21
N MET A 8 0.48 25.74 9.33
CA MET A 8 0.14 24.33 9.46
C MET A 8 -0.95 23.88 8.48
N GLU A 9 -1.94 24.73 8.19
CA GLU A 9 -2.93 24.46 7.14
C GLU A 9 -2.27 24.32 5.76
N THR A 10 -1.31 25.20 5.45
CA THR A 10 -0.57 25.15 4.18
C THR A 10 0.28 23.88 4.09
N ASP A 11 0.92 23.48 5.19
CA ASP A 11 1.65 22.22 5.27
C ASP A 11 0.70 21.02 5.13
N MET A 12 -0.45 21.04 5.80
CA MET A 12 -1.48 19.99 5.74
C MET A 12 -2.01 19.78 4.32
N ARG A 13 -2.17 20.86 3.54
CA ARG A 13 -2.59 20.78 2.13
C ARG A 13 -1.60 20.00 1.27
N ASN A 14 -0.34 19.90 1.64
CA ASN A 14 0.67 19.14 0.91
C ASN A 14 1.09 17.84 1.63
N ALA A 15 0.46 17.53 2.77
CA ALA A 15 0.79 16.38 3.58
C ALA A 15 0.21 15.08 3.00
N ASN A 16 0.94 13.97 3.21
CA ASN A 16 0.39 12.63 3.08
C ASN A 16 -0.34 12.21 4.38
N ALA A 17 -1.02 11.08 4.38
CA ALA A 17 -1.83 10.64 5.53
C ALA A 17 -1.02 10.45 6.84
N ALA A 18 0.21 9.95 6.75
CA ALA A 18 1.07 9.78 7.93
C ALA A 18 1.41 11.16 8.54
N MET A 19 1.84 12.11 7.72
CA MET A 19 2.14 13.47 8.15
C MET A 19 0.89 14.19 8.67
N ALA A 20 -0.27 13.99 8.04
CA ALA A 20 -1.55 14.52 8.52
C ALA A 20 -1.90 13.99 9.92
N GLY A 21 -1.65 12.70 10.15
CA GLY A 21 -1.84 12.05 11.45
C GLY A 21 -0.95 12.61 12.57
N GLU A 22 0.17 13.24 12.25
CA GLU A 22 1.06 13.90 13.22
C GLU A 22 0.79 15.41 13.35
N LEU A 23 0.53 16.09 12.24
CA LEU A 23 0.33 17.53 12.20
C LEU A 23 -0.94 17.97 12.93
N ALA A 24 -2.04 17.21 12.82
CA ALA A 24 -3.29 17.57 13.49
C ALA A 24 -3.17 17.52 15.03
N PRO A 25 -2.65 16.45 15.65
CA PRO A 25 -2.38 16.44 17.09
C PRO A 25 -1.46 17.57 17.54
N LEU A 26 -0.42 17.88 16.76
CA LEU A 26 0.52 18.97 17.08
C LEU A 26 -0.18 20.35 17.03
N ALA A 27 -1.00 20.59 16.01
CA ALA A 27 -1.80 21.81 15.89
C ALA A 27 -2.74 21.96 17.08
N ARG A 28 -3.46 20.88 17.44
CA ARG A 28 -4.35 20.84 18.61
C ARG A 28 -3.59 21.15 19.89
N GLN A 29 -2.47 20.48 20.14
CA GLN A 29 -1.65 20.68 21.34
C GLN A 29 -1.23 22.16 21.49
N LYS A 30 -0.80 22.79 20.39
CA LYS A 30 -0.33 24.18 20.39
C LYS A 30 -1.47 25.18 20.57
N ALA A 31 -2.60 24.97 19.88
CA ALA A 31 -3.74 25.87 19.92
C ALA A 31 -4.52 25.75 21.24
N GLN A 32 -4.65 24.54 21.79
CA GLN A 32 -5.46 24.27 22.98
C GLN A 32 -5.01 25.09 24.18
N LYS A 33 -3.70 25.19 24.41
CA LYS A 33 -3.15 26.01 25.49
C LYS A 33 -3.59 27.47 25.38
N VAL A 34 -3.49 28.05 24.18
CA VAL A 34 -3.87 29.46 23.95
C VAL A 34 -5.38 29.67 24.06
N ILE A 35 -6.17 28.68 23.64
CA ILE A 35 -7.64 28.68 23.80
C ILE A 35 -8.01 28.66 25.28
N ASP A 36 -7.38 27.79 26.07
CA ASP A 36 -7.66 27.63 27.50
C ASP A 36 -7.27 28.89 28.29
N ASP A 37 -6.07 29.43 28.02
CA ASP A 37 -5.61 30.69 28.62
C ASP A 37 -6.53 31.86 28.23
N GLY A 38 -6.97 31.91 26.97
CA GLY A 38 -7.89 32.95 26.47
C GLY A 38 -9.26 32.90 27.15
N ARG A 39 -9.81 31.71 27.38
CA ARG A 39 -11.09 31.52 28.09
C ARG A 39 -11.03 31.99 29.55
N GLN A 40 -9.87 31.88 30.20
CA GLN A 40 -9.72 32.35 31.58
C GLN A 40 -9.83 33.88 31.70
N ILE A 41 -9.47 34.63 30.65
CA ILE A 41 -9.42 36.10 30.68
C ILE A 41 -10.53 36.76 29.85
N GLU A 42 -11.43 35.99 29.22
CA GLU A 42 -12.45 36.55 28.33
C GLU A 42 -13.44 37.48 29.05
N HIS A 43 -13.63 37.28 30.36
CA HIS A 43 -14.46 38.14 31.21
C HIS A 43 -13.84 39.53 31.43
N ILE A 44 -12.53 39.68 31.20
CA ILE A 44 -11.78 40.94 31.34
C ILE A 44 -11.89 41.76 30.05
N ASP A 45 -11.80 41.11 28.88
CA ASP A 45 -11.90 41.77 27.57
C ASP A 45 -12.71 40.89 26.60
N GLN A 46 -13.89 41.39 26.23
CA GLN A 46 -14.81 40.70 25.30
C GLN A 46 -14.20 40.43 23.91
N ARG A 47 -13.16 41.16 23.50
CA ARG A 47 -12.45 40.89 22.23
C ARG A 47 -11.71 39.55 22.25
N VAL A 48 -11.31 39.09 23.43
CA VAL A 48 -10.64 37.79 23.58
C VAL A 48 -11.54 36.65 23.13
N SER A 49 -12.84 36.72 23.42
CA SER A 49 -13.82 35.72 22.97
C SER A 49 -13.83 35.56 21.44
N ARG A 50 -13.71 36.68 20.69
CA ARG A 50 -13.57 36.64 19.23
C ARG A 50 -12.28 35.95 18.80
N PHE A 51 -11.14 36.30 19.39
CA PHE A 51 -9.86 35.66 19.06
C PHE A 51 -9.82 34.17 19.39
N VAL A 52 -10.40 33.76 20.52
CA VAL A 52 -10.54 32.33 20.88
C VAL A 52 -11.36 31.62 19.82
N THR A 53 -12.50 32.19 19.41
CA THR A 53 -13.36 31.63 18.36
C THR A 53 -12.61 31.50 17.03
N ASP A 54 -11.85 32.53 16.63
CA ASP A 54 -11.06 32.49 15.38
C ASP A 54 -10.00 31.39 15.42
N ILE A 55 -9.30 31.23 16.55
CA ILE A 55 -8.29 30.16 16.73
C ILE A 55 -8.96 28.79 16.68
N GLN A 56 -10.12 28.61 17.31
CA GLN A 56 -10.87 27.35 17.29
C GLN A 56 -11.34 27.00 15.88
N ASN A 57 -11.91 27.97 15.16
CA ASN A 57 -12.32 27.77 13.78
C ASN A 57 -11.13 27.40 12.89
N LYS A 58 -9.99 28.06 13.09
CA LYS A 58 -8.79 27.76 12.31
C LYS A 58 -8.19 26.40 12.64
N LEU A 59 -8.16 26.02 13.91
CA LEU A 59 -7.74 24.69 14.34
C LEU A 59 -8.63 23.61 13.71
N LYS A 60 -9.95 23.82 13.75
CA LYS A 60 -10.92 22.90 13.16
C LYS A 60 -10.66 22.70 11.66
N GLN A 61 -10.37 23.76 10.90
CA GLN A 61 -10.01 23.64 9.48
C GLN A 61 -8.78 22.75 9.25
N VAL A 62 -7.76 22.84 10.10
CA VAL A 62 -6.57 21.99 10.01
C VAL A 62 -6.91 20.53 10.33
N GLU A 63 -7.75 20.29 11.33
CA GLU A 63 -8.18 18.94 11.72
C GLU A 63 -9.10 18.27 10.69
N ASP A 64 -10.00 19.05 10.08
CA ASP A 64 -10.88 18.58 9.00
C ASP A 64 -10.05 18.19 7.77
N LEU A 65 -9.08 19.03 7.36
CA LEU A 65 -8.13 18.70 6.28
C LEU A 65 -7.32 17.44 6.58
N ALA A 66 -6.84 17.28 7.81
CA ALA A 66 -6.09 16.08 8.19
C ALA A 66 -6.94 14.82 8.07
N SER A 67 -8.20 14.90 8.51
CA SER A 67 -9.16 13.80 8.43
C SER A 67 -9.44 13.42 6.97
N GLU A 68 -9.65 14.42 6.11
CA GLU A 68 -9.81 14.22 4.66
C GLU A 68 -8.61 13.48 4.04
N ARG A 69 -7.39 13.93 4.34
CA ARG A 69 -6.16 13.26 3.86
C ARG A 69 -6.03 11.81 4.31
N MET A 70 -6.39 11.54 5.56
CA MET A 70 -6.35 10.19 6.11
C MET A 70 -7.41 9.29 5.47
N ASP A 71 -8.60 9.81 5.21
CA ASP A 71 -9.70 9.06 4.59
C ASP A 71 -9.45 8.81 3.10
N GLU A 72 -8.93 9.80 2.36
CA GLU A 72 -8.45 9.62 0.98
C GLU A 72 -7.45 8.47 0.89
N SER A 73 -6.48 8.42 1.80
CA SER A 73 -5.48 7.36 1.84
C SER A 73 -6.09 5.98 2.09
N LYS A 74 -7.05 5.87 3.02
CA LYS A 74 -7.75 4.59 3.28
C LYS A 74 -8.49 4.10 2.04
N GLU A 75 -9.18 4.98 1.33
CA GLU A 75 -9.90 4.61 0.11
C GLU A 75 -8.95 4.16 -1.01
N LEU A 76 -7.78 4.81 -1.14
CA LEU A 76 -6.74 4.36 -2.08
C LEU A 76 -6.24 2.95 -1.75
N ILE A 77 -5.99 2.64 -0.47
CA ILE A 77 -5.56 1.29 -0.08
C ILE A 77 -6.65 0.26 -0.37
N LYS A 78 -7.92 0.59 -0.12
CA LYS A 78 -9.05 -0.30 -0.42
C LYS A 78 -9.14 -0.61 -1.92
N ASP A 79 -8.98 0.39 -2.78
CA ASP A 79 -8.96 0.19 -4.23
C ASP A 79 -7.77 -0.70 -4.65
N GLN A 80 -6.58 -0.49 -4.07
CA GLN A 80 -5.43 -1.35 -4.30
C GLN A 80 -5.68 -2.80 -3.86
N LEU A 81 -6.25 -3.02 -2.67
CA LEU A 81 -6.62 -4.35 -2.19
C LEU A 81 -7.59 -5.06 -3.13
N TYR A 82 -8.61 -4.34 -3.60
CA TYR A 82 -9.60 -4.88 -4.54
C TYR A 82 -8.97 -5.27 -5.87
N ARG A 83 -8.12 -4.41 -6.43
CA ARG A 83 -7.41 -4.68 -7.69
C ARG A 83 -6.47 -5.86 -7.56
N PHE A 84 -5.75 -5.97 -6.44
CA PHE A 84 -4.85 -7.08 -6.18
C PHE A 84 -5.62 -8.40 -6.08
N GLU A 85 -6.72 -8.44 -5.32
CA GLU A 85 -7.56 -9.64 -5.21
C GLU A 85 -8.12 -10.08 -6.57
N LYS A 86 -8.62 -9.12 -7.34
CA LYS A 86 -9.14 -9.40 -8.68
C LYS A 86 -8.07 -10.03 -9.56
N TRP A 87 -6.88 -9.43 -9.61
CA TRP A 87 -5.75 -9.98 -10.35
C TRP A 87 -5.37 -11.38 -9.86
N LEU A 88 -5.29 -11.59 -8.55
CA LEU A 88 -4.95 -12.89 -7.97
C LEU A 88 -5.96 -13.96 -8.39
N THR A 89 -7.25 -13.64 -8.31
CA THR A 89 -8.35 -14.54 -8.69
C THR A 89 -8.32 -14.87 -10.18
N GLU A 90 -8.09 -13.88 -11.04
CA GLU A 90 -7.96 -14.08 -12.49
C GLU A 90 -6.73 -14.94 -12.83
N THR A 91 -5.63 -14.75 -12.12
CA THR A 91 -4.39 -15.52 -12.33
C THR A 91 -4.55 -16.97 -11.86
N GLU A 92 -5.17 -17.20 -10.71
CA GLU A 92 -5.51 -18.54 -10.21
C GLU A 92 -6.40 -19.30 -11.22
N GLN A 93 -7.41 -18.63 -11.79
CA GLN A 93 -8.26 -19.20 -12.83
C GLN A 93 -7.47 -19.53 -14.10
N LEU A 94 -6.60 -18.61 -14.54
CA LEU A 94 -5.76 -18.83 -15.71
C LEU A 94 -4.82 -20.03 -15.50
N PHE A 95 -4.26 -20.18 -14.31
CA PHE A 95 -3.43 -21.33 -13.94
C PHE A 95 -4.23 -22.63 -13.97
N ALA A 96 -5.44 -22.64 -13.41
CA ALA A 96 -6.31 -23.81 -13.42
C ALA A 96 -6.68 -24.27 -14.85
N ILE A 97 -6.94 -23.31 -15.76
CA ILE A 97 -7.31 -23.60 -17.15
C ILE A 97 -6.11 -24.11 -17.96
N ASN A 98 -4.91 -23.57 -17.70
CA ASN A 98 -3.71 -23.91 -18.46
C ASN A 98 -2.81 -24.95 -17.78
N GLY A 99 -3.21 -25.53 -16.64
CA GLY A 99 -2.36 -26.39 -15.82
C GLY A 99 -1.98 -27.77 -16.43
N ARG A 100 -2.35 -28.06 -17.68
CA ARG A 100 -2.00 -29.31 -18.36
C ARG A 100 -1.26 -29.04 -19.66
N LEU A 101 -0.17 -29.78 -19.86
CA LEU A 101 0.52 -29.87 -21.15
C LEU A 101 -0.42 -30.58 -22.14
N GLY A 102 -0.66 -29.97 -23.30
CA GLY A 102 -1.49 -30.59 -24.34
C GLY A 102 -0.73 -31.68 -25.11
N SER A 103 -1.36 -32.18 -26.18
CA SER A 103 -0.83 -33.32 -26.96
C SER A 103 -0.12 -32.90 -28.24
N SER A 104 -0.05 -31.60 -28.55
CA SER A 104 0.62 -31.07 -29.73
C SER A 104 1.81 -30.17 -29.38
N LEU A 105 2.67 -29.94 -30.38
CA LEU A 105 3.76 -28.97 -30.26
C LEU A 105 3.23 -27.55 -30.00
N ASP A 106 2.14 -27.16 -30.67
CA ASP A 106 1.50 -25.86 -30.46
C ASP A 106 0.96 -25.70 -29.03
N ASP A 107 0.37 -26.76 -28.47
CA ASP A 107 -0.08 -26.75 -27.08
C ASP A 107 1.11 -26.60 -26.12
N THR A 108 2.23 -27.24 -26.42
CA THR A 108 3.46 -27.15 -25.61
C THR A 108 4.03 -25.73 -25.63
N ILE A 109 4.12 -25.11 -26.80
CA ILE A 109 4.58 -23.73 -26.96
C ILE A 109 3.66 -22.76 -26.20
N LYS A 110 2.34 -22.94 -26.36
CA LYS A 110 1.34 -22.12 -25.66
C LYS A 110 1.44 -22.29 -24.15
N PHE A 111 1.53 -23.53 -23.68
CA PHE A 111 1.69 -23.85 -22.27
C PHE A 111 2.93 -23.16 -21.68
N HIS A 112 4.09 -23.31 -22.34
CA HIS A 112 5.34 -22.69 -21.86
C HIS A 112 5.21 -21.16 -21.82
N LYS A 113 4.65 -20.55 -22.86
CA LYS A 113 4.45 -19.09 -22.92
C LYS A 113 3.58 -18.59 -21.76
N VAL A 114 2.41 -19.18 -21.56
CA VAL A 114 1.46 -18.76 -20.51
C VAL A 114 2.10 -18.84 -19.12
N HIS A 115 2.81 -19.93 -18.81
CA HIS A 115 3.41 -20.09 -17.47
C HIS A 115 4.61 -19.16 -17.25
N ASN A 116 5.41 -18.90 -18.29
CA ASN A 116 6.51 -17.95 -18.18
C ASN A 116 6.02 -16.51 -18.01
N ASP A 117 4.99 -16.12 -18.77
CA ASP A 117 4.35 -14.80 -18.62
C ASP A 117 3.75 -14.65 -17.22
N MET A 118 3.03 -15.67 -16.74
CA MET A 118 2.46 -15.72 -15.38
C MET A 118 3.55 -15.63 -14.30
N PHE A 119 4.67 -16.32 -14.48
CA PHE A 119 5.79 -16.26 -13.55
C PHE A 119 6.35 -14.84 -13.40
N ILE A 120 6.56 -14.16 -14.52
CA ILE A 120 7.04 -12.78 -14.54
C ILE A 120 6.03 -11.86 -13.83
N GLU A 121 4.74 -12.03 -14.11
CA GLU A 121 3.69 -11.25 -13.45
C GLU A 121 3.64 -11.47 -11.94
N ILE A 122 3.67 -12.72 -11.49
CA ILE A 122 3.69 -13.07 -10.06
C ILE A 122 4.88 -12.39 -9.36
N MET A 123 6.07 -12.43 -9.97
CA MET A 123 7.26 -11.79 -9.41
C MET A 123 7.13 -10.27 -9.32
N ASN A 124 6.58 -9.63 -10.35
CA ASN A 124 6.34 -8.19 -10.35
C ASN A 124 5.29 -7.79 -9.30
N LYS A 125 4.25 -8.61 -9.11
CA LYS A 125 3.18 -8.38 -8.13
C LYS A 125 3.61 -8.55 -6.67
N GLY A 126 4.73 -9.22 -6.42
CA GLY A 126 5.30 -9.32 -5.08
C GLY A 126 5.65 -7.97 -4.46
N LEU A 127 6.03 -6.96 -5.27
CA LEU A 127 6.28 -5.61 -4.78
C LEU A 127 4.99 -4.92 -4.29
N GLU A 128 3.90 -5.07 -5.04
CA GLU A 128 2.58 -4.51 -4.69
C GLU A 128 2.03 -5.15 -3.41
N LEU A 129 2.18 -6.47 -3.25
CA LEU A 129 1.80 -7.16 -2.03
C LEU A 129 2.61 -6.67 -0.81
N ASN A 130 3.93 -6.46 -0.98
CA ASN A 130 4.79 -5.94 0.10
C ASN A 130 4.44 -4.50 0.48
N ASP A 131 4.10 -3.65 -0.49
CA ASP A 131 3.63 -2.28 -0.23
C ASP A 131 2.34 -2.29 0.59
N LEU A 132 1.33 -3.06 0.16
CA LEU A 132 0.09 -3.28 0.91
C LEU A 132 0.36 -3.82 2.33
N TRP A 133 1.30 -4.75 2.45
CA TRP A 133 1.67 -5.34 3.73
C TRP A 133 2.32 -4.33 4.68
N SER A 134 3.16 -3.42 4.17
CA SER A 134 3.78 -2.39 5.00
C SER A 134 2.74 -1.44 5.63
N ARG A 135 1.57 -1.31 5.00
CA ARG A 135 0.46 -0.46 5.40
C ARG A 135 -0.66 -1.21 6.12
N ILE A 136 -0.41 -2.44 6.57
CA ILE A 136 -1.40 -3.28 7.28
C ILE A 136 -1.99 -2.61 8.53
N HIS A 137 -1.25 -1.71 9.16
CA HIS A 137 -1.68 -0.97 10.35
C HIS A 137 -2.73 0.12 10.03
N GLU A 138 -2.78 0.61 8.79
CA GLU A 138 -3.77 1.57 8.30
C GLU A 138 -5.13 0.90 7.97
N LEU A 139 -5.15 -0.42 7.85
CA LEU A 139 -6.33 -1.19 7.44
C LEU A 139 -7.33 -1.44 8.58
N SER A 140 -8.60 -1.56 8.20
CA SER A 140 -9.65 -2.09 9.09
C SER A 140 -9.35 -3.55 9.49
N VAL A 141 -9.94 -4.03 10.58
CA VAL A 141 -9.75 -5.43 11.01
C VAL A 141 -10.16 -6.41 9.90
N THR A 142 -11.27 -6.14 9.23
CA THR A 142 -11.77 -6.93 8.10
C THR A 142 -10.78 -6.94 6.93
N ASP A 143 -10.25 -5.77 6.56
CA ASP A 143 -9.31 -5.66 5.44
C ASP A 143 -7.95 -6.30 5.76
N ARG A 144 -7.51 -6.28 7.02
CA ARG A 144 -6.30 -7.00 7.46
C ARG A 144 -6.46 -8.50 7.31
N GLN A 145 -7.59 -9.05 7.76
CA GLN A 145 -7.86 -10.47 7.62
C GLN A 145 -7.88 -10.87 6.14
N ARG A 146 -8.55 -10.07 5.30
CA ARG A 146 -8.59 -10.26 3.86
C ARG A 146 -7.19 -10.22 3.22
N LEU A 147 -6.32 -9.29 3.64
CA LEU A 147 -4.93 -9.23 3.17
C LEU A 147 -4.10 -10.45 3.60
N GLU A 148 -4.30 -10.99 4.80
CA GLU A 148 -3.65 -12.22 5.26
C GLU A 148 -4.05 -13.42 4.38
N GLU A 149 -5.34 -13.57 4.09
CA GLU A 149 -5.86 -14.61 3.20
C GLU A 149 -5.28 -14.48 1.78
N PHE A 150 -5.16 -13.25 1.27
CA PHE A 150 -4.55 -12.99 -0.05
C PHE A 150 -3.08 -13.39 -0.08
N LYS A 151 -2.33 -13.07 0.98
CA LYS A 151 -0.92 -13.41 1.05
C LYS A 151 -0.70 -14.91 1.03
N GLN A 152 -1.52 -15.67 1.76
CA GLN A 152 -1.44 -17.13 1.76
C GLN A 152 -1.75 -17.70 0.37
N ARG A 153 -2.80 -17.20 -0.29
CA ARG A 153 -3.16 -17.59 -1.66
C ARG A 153 -2.05 -17.25 -2.67
N TYR A 154 -1.51 -16.04 -2.61
CA TYR A 154 -0.44 -15.58 -3.48
C TYR A 154 0.83 -16.44 -3.33
N GLU A 155 1.28 -16.72 -2.10
CA GLU A 155 2.46 -17.56 -1.89
C GLU A 155 2.21 -19.01 -2.33
N SER A 156 1.00 -19.54 -2.14
CA SER A 156 0.62 -20.86 -2.64
C SER A 156 0.67 -20.93 -4.17
N LEU A 157 0.08 -19.95 -4.86
CA LEU A 157 0.11 -19.87 -6.33
C LEU A 157 1.54 -19.74 -6.85
N LYS A 158 2.33 -18.85 -6.23
CA LYS A 158 3.73 -18.64 -6.56
C LYS A 158 4.52 -19.94 -6.45
N GLU A 159 4.39 -20.68 -5.35
CA GLU A 159 5.05 -21.98 -5.17
C GLU A 159 4.64 -23.00 -6.24
N LEU A 160 3.36 -23.06 -6.59
CA LEU A 160 2.86 -23.96 -7.65
C LEU A 160 3.47 -23.64 -9.01
N VAL A 161 3.50 -22.36 -9.40
CA VAL A 161 4.10 -21.92 -10.67
C VAL A 161 5.60 -22.19 -10.69
N TYR A 162 6.31 -21.92 -9.58
CA TYR A 162 7.74 -22.25 -9.44
C TYR A 162 8.00 -23.75 -9.62
N LYS A 163 7.22 -24.61 -8.96
CA LYS A 163 7.36 -26.07 -9.07
C LYS A 163 7.12 -26.54 -10.51
N LEU A 164 6.10 -26.00 -11.17
CA LEU A 164 5.75 -26.36 -12.54
C LEU A 164 6.87 -25.99 -13.52
N ILE A 165 7.42 -24.79 -13.43
CA ILE A 165 8.56 -24.36 -14.26
C ILE A 165 9.81 -25.19 -13.95
N ALA A 166 10.13 -25.42 -12.66
CA ALA A 166 11.29 -26.22 -12.27
C ALA A 166 11.19 -27.70 -12.70
N ALA A 167 9.99 -28.29 -12.67
CA ALA A 167 9.74 -29.65 -13.14
C ALA A 167 9.91 -29.76 -14.66
N ASN A 168 9.44 -28.77 -15.41
CA ASN A 168 9.65 -28.74 -16.87
C ASN A 168 11.12 -28.58 -17.25
N ILE A 169 11.87 -27.73 -16.53
CA ILE A 169 13.32 -27.61 -16.71
C ILE A 169 14.03 -28.95 -16.44
N ARG A 170 13.59 -29.73 -15.46
CA ARG A 170 14.16 -31.07 -15.19
C ARG A 170 13.73 -32.14 -16.22
N GLY A 171 12.57 -31.98 -16.85
CA GLY A 171 12.11 -32.85 -17.94
C GLY A 171 12.88 -32.65 -19.25
N GLU A 172 13.48 -31.49 -19.47
CA GLU A 172 14.34 -31.20 -20.63
C GLU A 172 15.83 -31.59 -20.42
N THR A 173 16.22 -31.98 -19.20
CA THR A 173 17.60 -32.41 -18.90
C THR A 173 17.89 -33.87 -19.28
N GLU A 174 17.55 -34.27 -20.52
CA GLU A 174 18.51 -35.08 -21.30
C GLU A 174 19.53 -34.20 -22.06
N SER A 175 19.45 -32.87 -21.99
CA SER A 175 20.61 -32.02 -22.27
C SER A 175 20.67 -30.76 -21.40
N VAL A 176 21.86 -30.47 -20.87
CA VAL A 176 22.14 -29.52 -19.80
C VAL A 176 22.26 -28.09 -20.35
N PHE A 177 21.31 -27.20 -20.02
CA PHE A 177 21.55 -25.76 -19.91
C PHE A 177 20.75 -25.16 -18.75
N VAL A 178 21.42 -24.92 -17.62
CA VAL A 178 20.83 -24.19 -16.49
C VAL A 178 20.97 -22.68 -16.75
N VAL A 179 19.91 -22.04 -17.23
CA VAL A 179 19.85 -20.57 -17.25
C VAL A 179 19.40 -20.09 -15.86
N ARG A 180 20.35 -19.78 -14.98
CA ARG A 180 20.07 -19.02 -13.75
C ARG A 180 19.80 -17.56 -14.12
N VAL A 181 18.53 -17.17 -14.18
CA VAL A 181 18.16 -15.75 -14.19
C VAL A 181 18.27 -15.24 -12.76
N ILE A 182 19.39 -14.60 -12.43
CA ILE A 182 19.58 -13.90 -11.15
C ILE A 182 19.03 -12.47 -11.32
N PRO A 183 18.00 -12.06 -10.53
CA PRO A 183 17.53 -10.67 -10.50
C PRO A 183 18.69 -9.70 -10.22
N ARG A 184 18.73 -8.55 -10.92
CA ARG A 184 19.81 -7.56 -10.73
C ARG A 184 19.97 -7.10 -9.27
N SER A 185 18.90 -7.14 -8.47
CA SER A 185 18.90 -6.82 -7.04
C SER A 185 19.71 -7.78 -6.16
N LEU A 186 20.07 -8.96 -6.66
CA LEU A 186 20.85 -9.98 -5.96
C LEU A 186 22.30 -10.10 -6.49
N LYS A 187 22.74 -9.17 -7.35
CA LYS A 187 24.15 -9.09 -7.73
C LYS A 187 24.94 -8.43 -6.60
N PRO A 188 25.95 -9.09 -6.01
CA PRO A 188 26.84 -8.43 -5.07
C PRO A 188 27.54 -7.27 -5.79
N SER A 189 27.49 -6.08 -5.18
CA SER A 189 28.26 -4.92 -5.61
C SER A 189 29.74 -5.23 -5.42
N THR A 190 30.48 -5.41 -6.51
CA THR A 190 31.94 -5.47 -6.46
C THR A 190 32.43 -4.10 -5.99
N ILE A 191 32.92 -4.05 -4.76
CA ILE A 191 33.72 -2.93 -4.24
C ILE A 191 35.11 -3.13 -4.87
N GLU A 192 35.54 -2.21 -5.73
CA GLU A 192 36.95 -2.04 -6.12
C GLU A 192 37.74 -1.31 -5.03
#